data_AF-A0A955NNN5-F1
#
_entry.id   AF-A0A955NNN5-F1
#
_cell.length_a   1.000
_cell.length_b   1.000
_cell.length_c   1.000
_cell.angle_alpha   90.00
_cell.angle_beta   90.00
_cell.angle_gamma   90.00
#
_symmetry.space_group_name_H-M   'P 1'
#
loop_
_entity.id
_entity.type
_entity.pdbx_description
1 polymer ?
#
loop_
_entity_poly.entity_id
_entity_poly.type
_entity_poly.pdbx_seq_one_letter_code
_entity_poly.pdbx_strand_id
1 'polypeptide(L)' 'MSEIRESILKISKEMNAAIIGQETVVERLIIALLANGNVLMEGLPGTAKTRSIKTLSTLIESKFSRVQFTPDLLPSDVT' A
#
# COMPACT_ATOMS: atom_id res chain seq x y z
N MET A 1 -5.54 -24.15 0.96
CA MET A 1 -4.26 -23.40 1.01
C MET A 1 -3.77 -22.91 -0.35
N SER A 2 -3.99 -23.61 -1.48
CA SER A 2 -3.56 -23.11 -2.80
C SER A 2 -4.30 -21.85 -3.24
N GLU A 3 -5.61 -21.78 -2.99
CA GLU A 3 -6.46 -20.66 -3.43
C GLU A 3 -6.03 -19.31 -2.83
N ILE A 4 -5.78 -19.25 -1.52
CA ILE A 4 -5.27 -18.03 -0.86
C ILE A 4 -3.91 -17.62 -1.44
N ARG A 5 -3.02 -18.58 -1.66
CA ARG A 5 -1.70 -18.31 -2.24
C ARG A 5 -1.84 -17.75 -3.66
N GLU A 6 -2.74 -18.30 -4.47
CA GLU A 6 -3.01 -17.80 -5.82
C GLU A 6 -3.56 -16.38 -5.80
N SER A 7 -4.47 -16.05 -4.89
CA SER A 7 -4.96 -14.68 -4.70
C SER A 7 -3.84 -13.71 -4.35
N ILE A 8 -2.94 -14.09 -3.43
CA ILE A 8 -1.79 -13.25 -3.04
C ILE A 8 -0.85 -13.04 -4.23
N LEU A 9 -0.56 -14.10 -5.00
CA LEU A 9 0.28 -14.01 -6.19
C LEU A 9 -0.35 -13.13 -7.27
N LYS A 10 -1.68 -13.18 -7.42
CA LYS A 10 -2.42 -12.30 -8.33
C LYS A 10 -2.28 -10.84 -7.91
N ILE A 11 -2.48 -10.52 -6.62
CA ILE A 11 -2.30 -9.16 -6.10
C ILE A 11 -0.86 -8.68 -6.34
N SER A 12 0.14 -9.50 -6.01
CA SER A 12 1.55 -9.17 -6.23
C SER A 12 1.86 -8.88 -7.70
N LYS A 13 1.33 -9.70 -8.62
CA LYS A 13 1.50 -9.50 -10.06
C LYS A 13 0.90 -8.17 -10.54
N GLU A 14 -0.35 -7.89 -10.17
CA GLU A 14 -1.03 -6.64 -10.55
C GLU A 14 -0.33 -5.40 -9.96
N MET A 15 0.15 -5.50 -8.72
CA MET A 15 0.93 -4.43 -8.10
C MET A 15 2.25 -4.20 -8.84
N ASN A 16 3.01 -5.23 -9.20
CA ASN A 16 4.27 -5.08 -9.93
C ASN A 16 4.07 -4.55 -11.36
N ALA A 17 2.96 -4.92 -12.02
CA ALA A 17 2.60 -4.36 -13.32
C ALA A 17 2.31 -2.85 -13.22
N ALA A 18 1.69 -2.42 -12.12
CA ALA A 18 1.46 -1.01 -11.89
C ALA A 18 2.76 -0.30 -11.48
N ILE A 19 3.49 -0.76 -10.46
CA ILE A 19 4.64 -0.06 -9.88
C ILE A 19 5.96 -0.64 -10.42
N ILE A 20 6.50 0.00 -11.46
CA ILE A 20 7.70 -0.46 -12.16
C ILE A 20 8.95 -0.21 -11.29
N GLY A 21 9.80 -1.23 -11.15
CA GLY A 21 11.12 -1.12 -10.53
C GLY A 21 11.12 -1.04 -9.00
N GLN A 22 10.03 -1.44 -8.33
CA GLN A 22 9.89 -1.38 -6.87
C GLN A 22 9.34 -2.70 -6.29
N GLU A 23 9.86 -3.83 -6.75
CA GLU A 23 9.38 -5.17 -6.35
C GLU A 23 9.42 -5.39 -4.83
N THR A 24 10.51 -4.95 -4.18
CA THR A 24 10.66 -5.06 -2.72
C THR A 24 9.63 -4.24 -1.95
N VAL A 25 9.19 -3.10 -2.50
CA VAL A 25 8.12 -2.29 -1.88
C VAL A 25 6.80 -3.04 -1.95
N VAL A 26 6.48 -3.62 -3.11
CA VAL A 26 5.27 -4.43 -3.30
C VAL A 26 5.24 -5.60 -2.32
N GLU A 27 6.34 -6.34 -2.22
CA GLU A 27 6.47 -7.47 -1.30
C GLU A 27 6.24 -7.05 0.17
N ARG A 28 6.89 -5.96 0.61
CA ARG A 28 6.74 -5.44 1.99
C ARG A 28 5.33 -4.98 2.30
N LEU A 29 4.64 -4.36 1.35
CA LEU A 29 3.25 -3.93 1.53
C LEU A 29 2.31 -5.14 1.71
N ILE A 30 2.52 -6.20 0.93
CA ILE A 30 1.73 -7.43 1.06
C ILE A 30 2.01 -8.13 2.40
N ILE A 31 3.29 -8.22 2.80
CA ILE A 31 3.67 -8.79 4.10
C ILE A 31 3.01 -8.02 5.24
N ALA A 32 3.09 -6.68 5.22
CA ALA A 32 2.49 -5.84 6.25
C ALA A 32 0.97 -6.02 6.31
N LEU A 33 0.29 -6.08 5.16
CA LEU A 33 -1.15 -6.34 5.10
C LEU A 33 -1.51 -7.68 5.75
N LEU A 34 -0.81 -8.76 5.40
CA LEU A 34 -1.06 -10.10 5.93
C LEU A 34 -0.75 -10.22 7.42
N ALA A 35 0.22 -9.44 7.91
CA ALA A 35 0.61 -9.39 9.31
C ALA A 35 -0.22 -8.39 10.15
N ASN A 36 -1.18 -7.69 9.54
CA ASN A 36 -1.92 -6.57 10.16
C ASN A 36 -0.98 -5.50 10.74
N GLY A 37 0.12 -5.20 10.03
CA GLY A 37 1.15 -4.24 10.41
C GLY A 37 1.03 -2.89 9.72
N ASN A 38 1.82 -1.92 10.18
CA ASN A 38 1.91 -0.57 9.60
C ASN A 38 3.22 -0.41 8.82
N VAL A 39 3.20 0.42 7.77
CA VAL A 39 4.38 0.69 6.93
C VAL A 39 4.69 2.18 6.90
N LEU A 40 5.94 2.53 7.19
CA LEU A 40 6.48 3.85 6.92
C LEU A 40 7.18 3.82 5.55
N MET A 41 6.72 4.65 4.61
CA MET A 41 7.31 4.73 3.26
C MET A 41 8.16 5.99 3.11
N GLU A 42 9.48 5.83 3.14
CA GLU A 42 10.44 6.91 2.95
C GLU A 42 10.99 6.96 1.51
N GLY A 43 11.44 8.12 1.07
CA GLY A 43 12.14 8.29 -0.20
C GLY A 43 11.84 9.63 -0.87
N LEU A 44 12.43 9.85 -2.04
CA LEU A 44 12.26 11.09 -2.80
C LEU A 44 10.82 11.31 -3.29
N PRO A 45 10.41 12.55 -3.59
CA PRO A 45 9.16 12.81 -4.30
C PRO A 45 9.10 12.07 -5.63
N GLY A 46 7.91 11.59 -6.02
CA GLY A 46 7.71 10.90 -7.30
C GLY A 46 8.01 9.40 -7.31
N THR A 47 8.44 8.78 -6.20
CA THR A 47 8.75 7.33 -6.13
C THR A 47 7.50 6.44 -5.97
N ALA A 48 6.39 6.81 -6.61
CA ALA A 48 5.14 6.04 -6.62
C ALA A 48 4.52 5.68 -5.24
N LYS A 49 4.91 6.33 -4.12
CA LYS A 49 4.38 6.05 -2.77
C LYS A 49 2.85 6.05 -2.72
N THR A 50 2.22 7.17 -3.07
CA THR A 50 0.76 7.31 -3.09
C THR A 50 0.10 6.34 -4.06
N ARG A 51 0.75 6.07 -5.20
CA ARG A 51 0.21 5.16 -6.21
C ARG A 51 0.22 3.71 -5.71
N SER A 52 1.26 3.31 -4.98
CA SER A 52 1.39 1.97 -4.40
C SER A 52 0.23 1.65 -3.45
N ILE A 53 -0.05 2.56 -2.51
CA ILE A 53 -1.13 2.37 -1.53
C ILE A 53 -2.51 2.42 -2.20
N LYS A 54 -2.72 3.35 -3.15
CA LYS A 54 -3.98 3.41 -3.91
C LYS A 54 -4.24 2.13 -4.68
N THR A 55 -3.25 1.65 -5.45
CA THR A 55 -3.36 0.41 -6.22
C THR A 55 -3.66 -0.78 -5.30
N LEU A 56 -2.94 -0.92 -4.19
CA LEU A 56 -3.21 -1.99 -3.22
C LEU A 56 -4.65 -1.91 -2.71
N SER A 57 -5.10 -0.74 -2.26
CA SER A 57 -6.47 -0.56 -1.73
C SER A 57 -7.55 -0.95 -2.73
N THR A 58 -7.37 -0.62 -4.01
CA THR A 58 -8.27 -1.03 -5.10
C THR A 58 -8.26 -2.54 -5.31
N LEU A 59 -7.09 -3.18 -5.30
CA LEU A 59 -6.97 -4.62 -5.55
C LEU A 59 -7.58 -5.48 -4.43
N ILE A 60 -7.65 -4.96 -3.21
CA ILE A 60 -8.26 -5.65 -2.06
C ILE A 60 -9.65 -5.12 -1.70
N GLU A 61 -10.23 -4.27 -2.55
CA GLU A 61 -11.55 -3.65 -2.34
C GLU A 61 -11.69 -2.93 -0.98
N SER A 62 -10.60 -2.33 -0.50
CA SER A 62 -10.57 -1.58 0.77
C SER A 62 -10.89 -0.11 0.54
N LYS A 63 -11.42 0.54 1.58
CA LYS A 63 -11.50 2.00 1.64
C LYS A 63 -10.08 2.58 1.68
N PHE A 64 -9.87 3.66 0.92
CA PHE A 64 -8.65 4.44 0.93
C PHE A 64 -8.92 5.82 1.55
N SER A 65 -8.22 6.13 2.63
CA SER A 65 -8.25 7.44 3.28
C SER A 65 -6.85 8.04 3.26
N ARG A 66 -6.76 9.34 2.98
CA ARG A 66 -5.50 10.08 3.02
C ARG A 66 -5.64 11.28 3.94
N VAL A 67 -4.78 11.34 4.95
CA VAL A 67 -4.61 12.51 5.81
C VAL A 67 -3.29 13.17 5.43
N GLN A 68 -3.34 14.46 5.10
CA GLN A 68 -2.14 15.25 4.86
C GLN A 68 -1.76 15.94 6.16
N PHE A 69 -0.57 15.64 6.68
CA PHE A 69 -0.04 16.34 7.83
C PHE A 69 0.29 17.78 7.43
N THR A 70 -0.28 18.73 8.18
CA THR A 70 0.04 20.16 8.16
C THR A 70 0.42 20.58 9.59
N PRO A 71 1.13 21.70 9.77
CA PRO A 71 1.49 22.19 11.11
C PRO A 71 0.28 22.43 12.02
N ASP A 72 -0.88 22.72 11.43
CA ASP A 72 -2.11 23.06 12.14
C ASP A 72 -3.05 21.86 12.38
N LEU A 73 -2.68 20.66 11.91
CA LEU A 73 -3.55 19.48 12.02
C LEU A 73 -3.72 19.08 13.50
N LEU A 74 -4.97 19.06 13.98
CA LEU A 74 -5.28 18.65 15.34
C LEU A 74 -5.56 17.15 15.41
N PRO A 75 -5.35 16.49 16.56
CA PRO A 75 -5.72 15.09 16.74
C PRO A 75 -7.19 14.79 16.45
N SER A 76 -8.07 15.77 16.68
CA SER A 76 -9.51 15.67 16.38
C SER A 76 -9.83 15.58 14.88
N ASP A 77 -8.92 16.03 14.01
CA ASP A 77 -9.12 16.04 12.55
C ASP A 77 -8.81 14.67 11.92
N VAL A 78 -8.26 13.74 12.70
CA VAL A 78 -7.89 12.37 12.29
C VAL A 78 -8.86 11.40 12.95
N THR A 79 -9.94 11.03 12.25
CA THR A 79 -10.91 10.01 12.69
C THR A 79 -11.07 8.90 11.65
#